data_AF-A0A8J5IXU9-F1
#
_entry.id   AF-A0A8J5IXU9-F1
#
_cell.length_a   1.000
_cell.length_b   1.000
_cell.length_c   1.000
_cell.angle_alpha   90.00
_cell.angle_beta   90.00
_cell.angle_gamma   90.00
#
_symmetry.space_group_name_H-M   'P 1'
#
loop_
_entity.id
_entity.type
_entity.pdbx_description
1 polymer ?
#
loop_
_entity_poly.entity_id
_entity_poly.type
_entity_poly.pdbx_seq_one_letter_code
_entity_poly.pdbx_strand_id
1 'polypeptide(L)'
;MFRNNEAFHQSARRKADGDHRLADNGPLATDYPEEWAVLADNGYQGLGDHVRCIHPKKGNQLTPEDRRQNELISSDRVIVENCFGRMCGLWRICAEKFRWSEPLYDDIFQICVSLSTYHVAMHPLRYDNGLSFRQYQGRLLAIGAEMKKRRRQSQDKYRRNQRLRRQMSLDGHPVHDDSVSDFSDAESETTQMSF
;
A
#
# COMPACT_ATOMS: atom_id res chain seq x y z
N MET A 1 13.32 -10.77 -8.93
CA MET A 1 12.03 -11.37 -8.55
C MET A 1 11.35 -12.04 -9.74
N PHE A 2 10.87 -11.32 -10.76
CA PHE A 2 10.11 -11.92 -11.87
C PHE A 2 10.88 -13.00 -12.65
N ARG A 3 12.17 -12.79 -12.91
CA ARG A 3 13.04 -13.75 -13.62
C ARG A 3 13.19 -15.10 -12.92
N ASN A 4 13.14 -15.13 -11.59
CA ASN A 4 13.28 -16.37 -10.82
C ASN A 4 12.00 -17.23 -10.89
N ASN A 5 10.86 -16.62 -11.23
CA ASN A 5 9.55 -17.28 -11.32
C ASN A 5 8.99 -17.27 -12.75
N GLU A 6 9.85 -17.08 -13.75
CA GLU A 6 9.42 -16.92 -15.14
C GLU A 6 8.61 -18.12 -15.64
N ALA A 7 9.05 -19.35 -15.34
CA ALA A 7 8.33 -20.57 -15.71
C ALA A 7 6.92 -20.64 -15.12
N PHE A 8 6.76 -20.21 -13.86
CA PHE A 8 5.43 -20.12 -13.23
C PHE A 8 4.55 -19.11 -13.97
N HIS A 9 5.09 -17.93 -14.28
CA HIS A 9 4.33 -16.90 -15.00
C HIS A 9 3.98 -17.29 -16.43
N GLN A 10 4.87 -18.00 -17.14
CA GLN A 10 4.57 -18.54 -18.47
C GLN A 10 3.43 -19.57 -18.39
N SER A 11 3.50 -20.49 -17.44
CA SER A 11 2.43 -21.49 -17.25
C SER A 11 1.10 -20.86 -16.86
N ALA A 12 1.10 -19.87 -15.96
CA ALA A 12 -0.12 -19.25 -15.44
C ALA A 12 -0.84 -18.35 -16.47
N ARG A 13 -0.13 -17.85 -17.49
CA ARG A 13 -0.72 -17.03 -18.55
C ARG A 13 -1.27 -17.81 -19.72
N ARG A 14 -0.83 -19.04 -19.91
CA ARG A 14 -1.27 -19.85 -21.05
C ARG A 14 -2.79 -20.04 -20.99
N LYS A 15 -3.47 -19.72 -22.08
CA LYS A 15 -4.91 -19.94 -22.20
C LYS A 15 -5.21 -21.43 -22.13
N ALA A 16 -6.26 -21.80 -21.39
CA ALA A 16 -6.79 -23.14 -21.45
C ALA A 16 -7.59 -23.34 -22.76
N ASP A 17 -7.81 -24.59 -23.18
CA ASP A 17 -8.54 -24.88 -24.43
C ASP A 17 -9.92 -24.20 -24.49
N GLY A 18 -10.61 -24.09 -23.35
CA GLY A 18 -11.91 -23.42 -23.24
C GLY A 18 -11.86 -21.89 -23.26
N ASP A 19 -10.68 -21.30 -22.99
CA ASP A 19 -10.50 -19.86 -22.83
C ASP A 19 -10.40 -19.12 -24.17
N HIS A 20 -10.16 -19.82 -25.27
CA HIS A 20 -10.10 -19.22 -26.62
C HIS A 20 -11.42 -18.53 -27.03
N ARG A 21 -12.51 -18.84 -26.33
CA ARG A 21 -13.83 -18.22 -26.53
C ARG A 21 -13.97 -16.88 -25.80
N LEU A 22 -13.11 -16.62 -24.82
CA LEU A 22 -13.12 -15.38 -24.05
C LEU A 22 -12.48 -14.27 -24.89
N ALA A 23 -13.12 -13.10 -24.87
CA ALA A 23 -12.66 -11.96 -25.64
C ALA A 23 -11.33 -11.42 -25.10
N ASP A 24 -10.34 -11.35 -25.98
CA ASP A 24 -9.00 -10.83 -25.69
C ASP A 24 -8.71 -9.69 -26.69
N ASN A 25 -9.36 -8.56 -26.45
CA ASN A 25 -9.27 -7.38 -27.32
C ASN A 25 -8.08 -6.47 -26.96
N GLY A 26 -7.18 -6.94 -26.10
CA GLY A 26 -6.02 -6.18 -25.66
C GLY A 26 -4.96 -6.08 -26.76
N PRO A 27 -4.05 -5.08 -26.69
CA PRO A 27 -2.87 -5.04 -27.55
C PRO A 27 -2.10 -6.37 -27.56
N LEU A 28 -1.42 -6.65 -28.67
CA LEU A 28 -0.57 -7.84 -28.88
C LEU A 28 -1.34 -9.17 -28.87
N ALA A 29 -2.68 -9.17 -28.93
CA ALA A 29 -3.48 -10.40 -28.95
C ALA A 29 -3.17 -11.31 -30.14
N THR A 30 -2.92 -10.71 -31.31
CA THR A 30 -2.58 -11.45 -32.53
C THR A 30 -1.19 -12.06 -32.47
N ASP A 31 -0.23 -11.37 -31.84
CA ASP A 31 1.16 -11.83 -31.72
C ASP A 31 1.31 -12.93 -30.66
N TYR A 32 0.39 -12.95 -29.68
CA TYR A 32 0.38 -13.89 -28.54
C TYR A 32 -1.01 -14.51 -28.35
N PRO A 33 -1.50 -15.32 -29.33
CA PRO A 33 -2.87 -15.83 -29.31
C PRO A 33 -3.13 -16.79 -28.15
N GLU A 34 -2.10 -17.53 -27.73
CA GLU A 34 -2.16 -18.57 -26.69
C GLU A 34 -1.94 -18.04 -25.27
N GLU A 35 -1.68 -16.73 -25.09
CA GLU A 35 -1.33 -16.15 -23.80
C GLU A 35 -2.30 -15.04 -23.38
N TRP A 36 -2.71 -15.07 -22.12
CA TRP A 36 -3.30 -13.93 -21.44
C TRP A 36 -2.27 -12.82 -21.22
N ALA A 37 -2.70 -11.57 -21.40
CA ALA A 37 -1.84 -10.41 -21.15
C ALA A 37 -1.66 -10.14 -19.64
N VAL A 38 -0.47 -9.68 -19.26
CA VAL A 38 -0.18 -9.16 -17.92
C VAL A 38 -0.42 -7.66 -17.89
N LEU A 39 -1.43 -7.23 -17.14
CA LEU A 39 -1.61 -5.80 -16.83
C LEU A 39 -0.61 -5.40 -15.75
N ALA A 40 0.49 -4.78 -16.15
CA ALA A 40 1.56 -4.43 -15.23
C ALA A 40 1.43 -3.00 -14.74
N ASP A 41 1.89 -2.79 -13.51
CA ASP A 41 2.13 -1.43 -13.06
C ASP A 41 3.38 -0.85 -13.70
N ASN A 42 3.40 0.47 -13.73
CA ASN A 42 4.45 1.30 -14.28
C ASN A 42 5.84 1.11 -13.65
N GLY A 43 5.92 0.49 -12.47
CA GLY A 43 7.18 0.11 -11.81
C GLY A 43 7.81 -1.17 -12.36
N TYR A 44 7.05 -1.99 -13.09
CA TYR A 44 7.52 -3.25 -13.67
C TYR A 44 8.07 -3.03 -15.09
N GLN A 45 9.06 -2.15 -15.21
CA GLN A 45 9.73 -1.86 -16.49
C GLN A 45 10.55 -3.06 -16.96
N GLY A 46 10.63 -3.27 -18.28
CA GLY A 46 11.34 -4.40 -18.90
C GLY A 46 10.59 -5.75 -18.84
N LEU A 47 9.39 -5.80 -18.24
CA LEU A 47 8.60 -7.02 -18.21
C LEU A 47 8.10 -7.43 -19.61
N GLY A 48 7.84 -6.45 -20.48
CA GLY A 48 7.42 -6.68 -21.87
C GLY A 48 8.44 -7.42 -22.74
N ASP A 49 9.71 -7.48 -22.34
CA ASP A 49 10.75 -8.22 -23.08
C ASP A 49 10.65 -9.74 -22.87
N HIS A 50 9.91 -10.17 -21.84
CA HIS A 50 9.80 -11.56 -21.42
C HIS A 50 8.39 -12.13 -21.56
N VAL A 51 7.37 -11.28 -21.55
CA VAL A 51 5.96 -11.68 -21.48
C VAL A 51 5.09 -10.70 -22.26
N ARG A 52 3.91 -11.15 -22.69
CA ARG A 52 2.87 -10.27 -23.21
C ARG A 52 2.38 -9.32 -22.11
N CYS A 53 3.02 -8.17 -22.01
CA CYS A 53 2.81 -7.20 -20.94
C CYS A 53 2.15 -5.93 -21.48
N ILE A 54 1.12 -5.45 -20.80
CA ILE A 54 0.45 -4.20 -21.12
C ILE A 54 0.72 -3.22 -19.98
N HIS A 55 1.38 -2.12 -20.30
CA HIS A 55 1.57 -0.99 -19.39
C HIS A 55 0.66 0.17 -19.78
N PRO A 56 0.11 0.91 -18.81
CA PRO A 56 -0.53 2.19 -19.09
C PRO A 56 0.45 3.13 -19.79
N LYS A 57 0.00 3.83 -20.83
CA LYS A 57 0.83 4.81 -21.53
C LYS A 57 1.10 6.01 -20.61
N LYS A 58 2.38 6.35 -20.43
CA LYS A 58 2.80 7.54 -19.68
C LYS A 58 3.08 8.72 -20.60
N GLY A 59 2.80 9.92 -20.13
CA GLY A 59 3.24 11.16 -20.76
C GLY A 59 2.34 12.35 -20.45
N ASN A 60 2.85 13.55 -20.69
CA ASN A 60 2.10 14.79 -20.49
C ASN A 60 1.14 15.10 -21.65
N GLN A 61 1.33 14.44 -22.81
CA GLN A 61 0.53 14.61 -24.02
C GLN A 61 -0.07 13.28 -24.45
N LEU A 62 -0.97 12.73 -23.63
CA LEU A 62 -1.77 11.57 -24.03
C LEU A 62 -2.88 11.99 -24.97
N THR A 63 -3.02 11.29 -26.09
CA THR A 63 -4.17 11.47 -26.98
C THR A 63 -5.46 11.04 -26.26
N PRO A 64 -6.65 11.47 -26.72
CA PRO A 64 -7.91 11.02 -26.13
C PRO A 64 -8.06 9.49 -26.11
N GLU A 65 -7.53 8.80 -27.13
CA GLU A 65 -7.58 7.35 -27.21
C GLU A 65 -6.64 6.69 -26.20
N ASP A 66 -5.42 7.21 -26.04
CA ASP A 66 -4.49 6.71 -25.01
C ASP A 66 -5.08 6.84 -23.60
N ARG A 67 -5.83 7.92 -23.33
CA ARG A 67 -6.52 8.10 -22.04
C ARG A 67 -7.62 7.06 -21.84
N ARG A 68 -8.44 6.82 -22.88
CA ARG A 68 -9.49 5.79 -22.85
C ARG A 68 -8.89 4.41 -22.60
N GLN A 69 -7.80 4.05 -23.28
CA GLN A 69 -7.12 2.77 -23.05
C GLN A 69 -6.57 2.67 -21.61
N ASN A 70 -5.94 3.73 -21.10
CA ASN A 70 -5.47 3.76 -19.71
C ASN A 70 -6.62 3.61 -18.71
N GLU A 71 -7.78 4.24 -18.94
CA GLU A 71 -8.97 4.10 -18.10
C GLU A 71 -9.48 2.66 -18.09
N LEU A 72 -9.51 1.99 -19.24
CA LEU A 72 -9.89 0.56 -19.33
C LEU A 72 -8.89 -0.32 -18.56
N ILE A 73 -7.58 -0.12 -18.77
CA ILE A 73 -6.53 -0.87 -18.06
C ILE A 73 -6.66 -0.65 -16.54
N SER A 74 -6.88 0.59 -16.10
CA SER A 74 -7.10 0.92 -14.69
C SER A 74 -8.38 0.27 -14.16
N SER A 75 -9.46 0.26 -14.94
CA SER A 75 -10.72 -0.37 -14.55
C SER A 75 -10.58 -1.88 -14.38
N ASP A 76 -9.83 -2.56 -15.23
CA ASP A 76 -9.58 -3.99 -15.11
C ASP A 76 -8.69 -4.29 -13.90
N ARG A 77 -7.68 -3.45 -13.66
CA ARG A 77 -6.77 -3.57 -12.51
C ARG A 77 -7.44 -3.34 -11.16
N VAL A 78 -8.60 -2.67 -11.10
CA VAL A 78 -9.28 -2.34 -9.83
C VAL A 78 -9.58 -3.58 -8.97
N ILE A 79 -9.78 -4.75 -9.59
CA ILE A 79 -10.04 -5.99 -8.86
C ILE A 79 -8.84 -6.42 -8.01
N VAL A 80 -7.63 -6.23 -8.54
CA VAL A 80 -6.37 -6.52 -7.84
C VAL A 80 -6.19 -5.55 -6.69
N GLU A 81 -6.44 -4.26 -6.92
CA GLU A 81 -6.40 -3.22 -5.88
C GLU A 81 -7.39 -3.50 -4.75
N ASN A 82 -8.62 -3.91 -5.08
CA ASN A 82 -9.62 -4.29 -4.10
C ASN A 82 -9.21 -5.53 -3.30
N CYS A 83 -8.55 -6.51 -3.94
CA CYS A 83 -8.03 -7.69 -3.27
C CYS A 83 -6.93 -7.33 -2.26
N PHE A 84 -5.92 -6.54 -2.69
CA PHE A 84 -4.87 -6.05 -1.81
C PHE A 84 -5.40 -5.14 -0.70
N GLY A 85 -6.33 -4.24 -1.02
CA GLY A 85 -6.99 -3.39 -0.04
C GLY A 85 -7.73 -4.20 1.02
N ARG A 86 -8.41 -5.28 0.62
CA ARG A 86 -9.04 -6.20 1.56
C ARG A 86 -8.02 -6.95 2.41
N MET A 87 -6.95 -7.46 1.81
CA MET A 87 -5.88 -8.15 2.53
C MET A 87 -5.24 -7.23 3.58
N CYS A 88 -4.87 -6.00 3.21
CA CYS A 88 -4.36 -5.00 4.15
C CYS A 88 -5.39 -4.56 5.19
N GLY A 89 -6.69 -4.65 4.88
CA GLY A 89 -7.77 -4.36 5.83
C GLY A 89 -8.00 -5.45 6.87
N LEU A 90 -7.85 -6.71 6.46
CA LEU A 90 -7.99 -7.87 7.36
C LEU A 90 -6.72 -8.10 8.19
N TRP A 91 -5.55 -7.92 7.58
CA TRP A 91 -4.27 -8.32 8.15
C TRP A 91 -3.35 -7.11 8.33
N ARG A 92 -3.20 -6.64 9.57
CA ARG A 92 -2.32 -5.50 9.90
C ARG A 92 -0.88 -5.75 9.45
N ILE A 93 -0.41 -7.00 9.49
CA ILE A 93 0.94 -7.38 9.07
C ILE A 93 1.20 -7.16 7.57
N CYS A 94 0.15 -7.15 6.74
CA CYS A 94 0.25 -6.77 5.33
C CYS A 94 0.15 -5.26 5.10
N ALA A 95 -0.42 -4.50 6.05
CA ALA A 95 -0.60 -3.06 5.94
C ALA A 95 0.58 -2.25 6.49
N GLU A 96 1.34 -2.82 7.43
CA GLU A 96 2.43 -2.14 8.13
C GLU A 96 3.81 -2.66 7.73
N LYS A 97 4.85 -1.86 7.98
CA LYS A 97 6.23 -2.25 7.71
C LYS A 97 6.64 -3.42 8.62
N PHE A 98 6.87 -4.58 8.04
CA PHE A 98 7.42 -5.73 8.73
C PHE A 98 8.90 -5.52 9.08
N ARG A 99 9.33 -5.98 10.26
CA ARG A 99 10.68 -5.73 10.82
C ARG A 99 11.54 -6.98 11.00
N TRP A 100 11.00 -8.16 10.71
CA TRP A 100 11.71 -9.43 10.88
C TRP A 100 12.22 -9.95 9.53
N SER A 101 12.69 -11.19 9.51
CA SER A 101 13.32 -11.79 8.34
C SER A 101 12.35 -11.95 7.15
N GLU A 102 12.88 -11.78 5.94
CA GLU A 102 12.12 -11.93 4.70
C GLU A 102 11.50 -13.33 4.53
N PRO A 103 12.19 -14.46 4.82
CA PRO A 103 11.57 -15.79 4.70
C PRO A 103 10.35 -15.97 5.60
N LEU A 104 10.39 -15.42 6.83
CA LEU A 104 9.23 -15.46 7.73
C LEU A 104 8.09 -14.61 7.18
N TYR A 105 8.39 -13.48 6.53
CA TYR A 105 7.37 -12.66 5.91
C TYR A 105 6.71 -13.39 4.73
N ASP A 106 7.46 -14.11 3.92
CA ASP A 106 6.91 -14.86 2.77
C ASP A 106 5.87 -15.89 3.20
N ASP A 107 6.18 -16.68 4.24
CA ASP A 107 5.24 -17.65 4.82
C ASP A 107 3.96 -16.96 5.35
N ILE A 108 4.14 -15.88 6.11
CA ILE A 108 3.02 -15.10 6.65
C ILE A 108 2.19 -14.48 5.53
N PHE A 109 2.84 -13.95 4.51
CA PHE A 109 2.20 -13.32 3.36
C PHE A 109 1.38 -14.34 2.58
N GLN A 110 1.93 -15.54 2.35
CA GLN A 110 1.21 -16.64 1.70
C GLN A 110 -0.03 -17.06 2.50
N ILE A 111 0.05 -17.12 3.83
CA ILE A 111 -1.11 -17.36 4.70
C ILE A 111 -2.15 -16.24 4.55
N CYS A 112 -1.73 -14.98 4.60
CA CYS A 112 -2.63 -13.83 4.46
C CYS A 112 -3.35 -13.83 3.10
N VAL A 113 -2.63 -14.11 2.01
CA VAL A 113 -3.20 -14.24 0.66
C VAL A 113 -4.21 -15.38 0.59
N SER A 114 -3.88 -16.54 1.17
CA SER A 114 -4.76 -17.71 1.16
C SER A 114 -6.05 -17.45 1.92
N LEU A 115 -5.97 -16.88 3.13
CA LEU A 115 -7.12 -16.52 3.95
C LEU A 115 -7.95 -15.40 3.32
N SER A 116 -7.31 -14.40 2.71
CA SER A 116 -8.00 -13.34 1.98
C SER A 116 -8.74 -13.89 0.75
N THR A 117 -8.14 -14.84 0.03
CA THR A 117 -8.78 -15.49 -1.13
C THR A 117 -10.02 -16.26 -0.69
N TYR A 118 -9.93 -17.03 0.39
CA TYR A 118 -11.09 -17.69 0.99
C TYR A 118 -12.18 -16.69 1.43
N HIS A 119 -11.78 -15.60 2.08
CA HIS A 119 -12.71 -14.53 2.44
C HIS A 119 -13.38 -13.90 1.21
N VAL A 120 -12.67 -13.74 0.10
CA VAL A 120 -13.23 -13.21 -1.17
C VAL A 120 -14.25 -14.17 -1.78
N ALA A 121 -14.00 -15.48 -1.69
CA ALA A 121 -14.97 -16.48 -2.15
C ALA A 121 -16.31 -16.37 -1.40
N MET A 122 -16.26 -16.08 -0.09
CA MET A 122 -17.45 -15.88 0.74
C MET A 122 -18.06 -14.47 0.61
N HIS A 123 -17.25 -13.47 0.30
CA HIS A 123 -17.66 -12.07 0.21
C HIS A 123 -17.09 -11.46 -1.07
N PRO A 124 -17.82 -11.45 -2.20
CA PRO A 124 -17.28 -10.94 -3.46
C PRO A 124 -16.70 -9.52 -3.39
N LEU A 125 -15.71 -9.23 -4.25
CA LEU A 125 -14.99 -7.94 -4.28
C LEU A 125 -15.77 -6.81 -5.00
N ARG A 126 -16.81 -7.14 -5.77
CA ARG A 126 -17.62 -6.18 -6.55
C ARG A 126 -18.87 -5.71 -5.78
N TYR A 127 -19.46 -4.61 -6.28
CA TYR A 127 -20.43 -3.71 -5.64
C TYR A 127 -21.62 -4.35 -4.92
N ASP A 128 -21.99 -5.58 -5.24
CA ASP A 128 -23.11 -6.29 -4.58
C ASP A 128 -22.89 -6.49 -3.06
N ASN A 129 -21.67 -6.24 -2.55
CA ASN A 129 -21.37 -6.12 -1.12
C ASN A 129 -20.55 -4.86 -0.75
N GLY A 130 -20.72 -3.75 -1.48
CA GLY A 130 -19.92 -2.52 -1.38
C GLY A 130 -20.00 -1.72 -0.05
N LEU A 131 -20.65 -2.24 0.98
CA LEU A 131 -20.72 -1.63 2.31
C LEU A 131 -19.41 -1.82 3.09
N SER A 132 -18.84 -3.02 3.09
CA SER A 132 -17.59 -3.30 3.81
C SER A 132 -16.41 -2.53 3.23
N PHE A 133 -16.34 -2.39 1.91
CA PHE A 133 -15.31 -1.58 1.23
C PHE A 133 -15.45 -0.10 1.58
N ARG A 134 -16.67 0.46 1.56
CA ARG A 134 -16.92 1.85 1.95
C ARG A 134 -16.57 2.12 3.41
N GLN A 135 -16.90 1.20 4.32
CA GLN A 135 -16.55 1.33 5.74
C GLN A 135 -15.04 1.27 5.96
N TYR A 136 -14.34 0.36 5.28
CA TYR A 136 -12.88 0.27 5.33
C TYR A 136 -12.20 1.52 4.77
N GLN A 137 -12.62 1.98 3.59
CA GLN A 137 -12.09 3.19 2.96
C GLN A 137 -12.34 4.42 3.86
N GLY A 138 -13.53 4.52 4.46
CA GLY A 138 -13.83 5.56 5.46
C GLY A 138 -12.90 5.50 6.67
N ARG A 139 -12.59 4.30 7.18
CA ARG A 139 -11.64 4.10 8.28
C ARG A 139 -10.22 4.52 7.89
N LEU A 140 -9.75 4.17 6.70
CA LEU A 140 -8.44 4.58 6.19
C LEU A 140 -8.31 6.10 6.07
N LEU A 141 -9.33 6.76 5.53
CA LEU A 141 -9.38 8.23 5.42
C LEU A 141 -9.33 8.88 6.81
N ALA A 142 -10.06 8.34 7.78
CA ALA A 142 -10.03 8.84 9.17
C ALA A 142 -8.64 8.69 9.81
N ILE A 143 -7.99 7.52 9.64
CA ILE A 143 -6.63 7.29 10.12
C ILE A 143 -5.64 8.26 9.45
N GLY A 144 -5.74 8.46 8.14
CA GLY A 144 -4.93 9.42 7.39
C GLY A 144 -5.09 10.85 7.88
N ALA A 145 -6.33 11.27 8.16
CA ALA A 145 -6.63 12.58 8.73
C ALA A 145 -6.03 12.75 10.13
N GLU A 146 -6.13 11.75 10.98
CA GLU A 146 -5.56 11.77 12.33
C GLU A 146 -4.02 11.80 12.31
N MET A 147 -3.39 11.03 11.43
CA MET A 147 -1.93 11.11 11.22
C MET A 147 -1.48 12.50 10.76
N LYS A 148 -2.22 13.12 9.84
CA LYS A 148 -1.95 14.49 9.37
C LYS A 148 -2.11 15.52 10.48
N LYS A 149 -3.13 15.35 11.33
CA LYS A 149 -3.39 16.20 12.50
C LYS A 149 -2.27 16.07 13.54
N ARG A 150 -1.88 14.85 13.92
CA ARG A 150 -0.76 14.60 14.84
C ARG A 150 0.54 15.21 14.32
N ARG A 151 0.83 15.07 13.02
CA ARG A 151 2.00 15.68 12.39
C ARG A 151 2.01 17.20 12.49
N ARG A 152 0.85 17.86 12.26
CA ARG A 152 0.72 19.32 12.43
C ARG A 152 0.95 19.75 13.88
N GLN A 153 0.35 19.05 14.83
CA GLN A 153 0.52 19.35 16.27
C GLN A 153 1.99 19.23 16.70
N SER A 154 2.70 18.19 16.26
CA SER A 154 4.13 18.05 16.54
C SER A 154 4.96 19.18 15.94
N GLN A 155 4.66 19.60 14.69
CA GLN A 155 5.34 20.71 14.04
C GLN A 155 5.08 22.05 14.74
N ASP A 156 3.85 22.30 15.20
CA ASP A 156 3.49 23.52 15.91
C ASP A 156 4.13 23.59 17.29
N LYS A 157 4.16 22.46 18.02
CA LYS A 157 4.89 22.34 19.28
C LYS A 157 6.39 22.60 19.09
N TYR A 158 6.99 22.03 18.05
CA TYR A 158 8.39 22.28 17.70
C TYR A 158 8.65 23.77 17.38
N ARG A 159 7.81 24.38 16.54
CA ARG A 159 7.92 25.80 16.18
C ARG A 159 7.76 26.71 17.40
N ARG A 160 6.83 26.40 18.31
CA ARG A 160 6.62 27.13 19.57
C ARG A 160 7.85 27.03 20.47
N ASN A 161 8.35 25.82 20.69
CA ASN A 161 9.54 25.60 21.50
C ASN A 161 10.79 26.29 20.91
N GLN A 162 10.90 26.32 19.58
CA GLN A 162 11.97 27.05 18.91
C GLN A 162 11.86 28.57 19.12
N ARG A 163 10.66 29.15 19.06
CA ARG A 163 10.43 30.58 19.34
C ARG A 163 10.80 30.94 20.78
N LEU A 164 10.37 30.12 21.75
CA LEU A 164 10.70 30.30 23.17
C LEU A 164 12.21 30.25 23.41
N ARG A 165 12.92 29.31 22.78
CA ARG A 165 14.39 29.23 22.86
C ARG A 165 15.08 30.46 22.27
N ARG A 166 14.58 30.99 21.14
CA ARG A 166 15.12 32.22 20.55
C ARG A 166 14.86 33.44 21.44
N GLN A 167 13.68 33.52 22.06
CA GLN A 167 13.33 34.61 22.97
C GLN A 167 14.21 34.59 24.23
N MET A 168 14.36 33.43 24.88
CA MET A 168 15.25 33.29 26.04
C MET A 168 16.72 33.53 25.72
N SER A 169 17.15 33.30 24.47
CA SER A 169 18.52 33.59 24.01
C SER A 169 18.76 35.08 23.76
N LEU A 170 17.71 35.91 23.61
CA LEU A 170 17.82 37.36 23.46
C LEU A 170 17.70 38.08 24.81
N ASP A 171 17.02 37.47 25.79
CA ASP A 171 16.84 38.03 27.14
C ASP A 171 18.00 37.68 28.11
N GLY A 172 19.01 36.92 27.67
CA GLY A 172 20.13 36.47 28.49
C GLY A 172 21.40 37.31 28.37
N HIS A 173 21.49 38.41 29.13
CA HIS A 173 22.78 38.97 29.58
C HIS A 173 23.05 38.44 31.01
N PRO A 174 24.29 38.06 31.38
CA PRO A 174 24.51 37.24 32.57
C PRO A 174 24.41 38.09 33.83
N VAL A 175 23.42 37.80 34.65
CA VAL A 175 23.47 38.12 36.08
C VAL A 175 23.74 36.80 36.79
N HIS A 176 24.96 36.68 37.29
CA HIS A 176 25.32 35.73 38.33
C HIS A 176 24.31 35.87 39.47
N ASP A 177 23.62 34.81 39.85
CA ASP A 177 23.34 34.57 41.27
C ASP A 177 23.08 33.10 41.55
N ASP A 178 23.79 32.62 42.56
CA ASP A 178 23.75 31.27 43.10
C ASP A 178 22.46 31.09 43.91
N SER A 179 21.70 30.02 43.64
CA SER A 179 21.00 29.33 44.74
C SER A 179 20.61 27.92 44.37
N VAL A 180 21.10 27.04 45.23
CA VAL A 180 20.96 25.60 45.31
C VAL A 180 19.59 25.25 45.92
N SER A 181 19.21 23.97 45.78
CA SER A 181 18.25 23.21 46.59
C SER A 181 16.80 23.17 46.08
N ASP A 182 16.08 22.05 46.08
CA ASP A 182 16.36 20.62 46.27
C ASP A 182 15.04 19.87 46.00
N PHE A 183 15.12 18.57 45.67
CA PHE A 183 14.13 17.51 45.96
C PHE A 183 12.65 17.66 45.49
N SER A 184 11.90 16.64 45.09
CA SER A 184 12.07 15.18 45.08
C SER A 184 10.89 14.50 44.36
N ASP A 185 11.18 13.26 43.90
CA ASP A 185 10.35 12.04 43.80
C ASP A 185 9.05 12.07 42.94
N ALA A 186 9.00 11.31 41.83
CA ALA A 186 8.92 9.85 41.69
C ALA A 186 7.57 9.28 42.16
N GLU A 187 6.78 8.74 41.22
CA GLU A 187 6.23 7.39 41.36
C GLU A 187 5.70 6.82 40.04
N SER A 188 5.83 5.50 39.96
CA SER A 188 5.69 4.58 38.84
C SER A 188 4.28 3.99 38.81
N GLU A 189 3.77 3.59 37.65
CA GLU A 189 2.87 2.42 37.60
C GLU A 189 2.96 1.71 36.25
N THR A 190 3.82 0.71 36.22
CA THR A 190 3.77 -0.44 35.33
C THR A 190 2.74 -1.43 35.85
N THR A 191 1.79 -1.85 35.02
CA THR A 191 1.01 -3.08 35.25
C THR A 191 1.17 -4.00 34.04
N GLN A 192 1.96 -5.05 34.24
CA GLN A 192 1.88 -6.30 33.49
C GLN A 192 0.60 -7.05 33.90
N MET A 193 0.01 -7.80 32.98
CA MET A 193 -0.62 -9.07 33.32
C MET A 193 -0.35 -10.08 32.20
N SER A 194 -0.27 -11.32 32.63
CA SER A 194 0.61 -12.37 32.17
C SER A 194 -0.16 -13.61 31.68
N PHE A 195 0.50 -14.35 30.80
CA PHE A 195 0.29 -15.72 30.29
C PHE A 195 -1.00 -16.03 29.53
#